data_AF-A0A6B3CDH2-F1
#
_entry.id   AF-A0A6B3CDH2-F1
#
_cell.length_a   1.000
_cell.length_b   1.000
_cell.length_c   1.000
_cell.angle_alpha   90.00
_cell.angle_beta   90.00
_cell.angle_gamma   90.00
#
_symmetry.space_group_name_H-M   'P 1'
#
loop_
_entity.id
_entity.type
_entity.pdbx_description
1 polymer ?
#
loop_
_entity_poly.entity_id
_entity_poly.type
_entity_poly.pdbx_seq_one_letter_code
_entity_poly.pdbx_strand_id
1 'polypeptide(L)' 'LRRRTASGAAPGTPYRAVDTAADDVALIAFTSGTTGRPKGCMHFHRDVLAIADTFSEHVLRPRSDDLFAGSPPLGFTF' A
#
# COMPACT_ATOMS: atom_id res chain seq x y z
N LEU A 1 -5.97 16.97 3.51
CA LEU A 1 -5.48 16.91 2.12
C LEU A 1 -6.10 15.68 1.47
N ARG A 2 -7.15 15.84 0.64
CA ARG A 2 -7.83 14.70 0.01
C ARG A 2 -7.08 14.28 -1.25
N ARG A 3 -6.81 12.99 -1.43
CA ARG A 3 -6.15 12.40 -2.60
C ARG A 3 -7.09 11.34 -3.20
N ARG A 4 -6.85 10.94 -4.45
CA ARG A 4 -7.77 10.03 -5.17
C ARG A 4 -7.21 8.61 -5.28
N THR A 5 -7.97 7.58 -4.92
CA THR A 5 -7.59 6.16 -5.08
C THR A 5 -8.65 5.34 -5.83
N ALA A 6 -8.21 4.34 -6.59
CA ALA A 6 -9.04 3.57 -7.54
C ALA A 6 -9.93 2.51 -6.86
N SER A 7 -11.17 2.30 -7.37
CA SER A 7 -12.08 1.22 -6.94
C SER A 7 -12.40 0.25 -8.10
N GLY A 8 -12.44 -1.06 -7.78
CA GLY A 8 -12.44 -2.22 -8.70
C GLY A 8 -13.21 -2.11 -10.04
N ALA A 9 -12.53 -2.41 -11.14
CA ALA A 9 -13.00 -2.47 -12.53
C ALA A 9 -12.35 -3.67 -13.26
N ALA A 10 -12.93 -4.10 -14.38
CA ALA A 10 -12.39 -5.18 -15.22
C ALA A 10 -11.09 -4.75 -15.93
N PRO A 11 -10.21 -5.70 -16.30
CA PRO A 11 -8.95 -5.40 -17.00
C PRO A 11 -9.20 -4.53 -18.25
N GLY A 12 -8.44 -3.45 -18.40
CA GLY A 12 -8.56 -2.51 -19.52
C GLY A 12 -9.62 -1.42 -19.35
N THR A 13 -10.42 -1.44 -18.28
CA THR A 13 -11.35 -0.34 -17.96
C THR A 13 -10.66 0.65 -17.02
N PRO A 14 -10.58 1.95 -17.36
CA PRO A 14 -9.99 2.95 -16.47
C PRO A 14 -10.82 3.07 -15.19
N TYR A 15 -10.13 3.01 -14.05
CA TYR A 15 -10.75 3.08 -12.74
C TYR A 15 -11.04 4.53 -12.39
N ARG A 16 -12.28 4.84 -12.02
CA ARG A 16 -12.59 6.14 -11.44
C ARG A 16 -12.09 6.15 -10.00
N ALA A 17 -11.09 6.97 -9.75
CA ALA A 17 -10.60 7.16 -8.40
C ALA A 17 -11.60 7.95 -7.55
N VAL A 18 -11.89 7.47 -6.35
CA VAL A 18 -12.73 8.11 -5.34
C VAL A 18 -11.89 9.07 -4.50
N ASP A 19 -12.51 10.09 -3.93
CA ASP A 19 -11.82 11.00 -3.00
C ASP A 19 -11.63 10.32 -1.64
N THR A 20 -10.37 10.09 -1.27
CA THR A 20 -9.97 9.59 0.05
C THR A 20 -9.20 10.64 0.85
N ALA A 21 -9.17 10.47 2.15
CA ALA A 21 -8.43 11.26 3.11
C ALA A 21 -7.18 10.51 3.60
N ALA A 22 -6.28 11.25 4.24
CA ALA A 22 -5.01 10.72 4.73
C ALA A 22 -5.19 9.66 5.85
N ASP A 23 -6.29 9.75 6.57
CA ASP A 23 -6.74 8.93 7.68
C ASP A 23 -7.84 7.92 7.30
N ASP A 24 -8.18 7.82 6.01
CA ASP A 24 -8.97 6.70 5.51
C ASP A 24 -8.09 5.43 5.46
N VAL A 25 -8.67 4.28 5.80
CA VAL A 25 -7.98 2.98 5.75
C VAL A 25 -7.74 2.60 4.29
N ALA A 26 -6.48 2.39 3.94
CA ALA A 26 -6.05 2.00 2.60
C ALA A 26 -5.93 0.47 2.45
N LEU A 27 -5.50 -0.22 3.51
CA LEU A 27 -5.27 -1.66 3.52
C LEU A 27 -5.54 -2.24 4.92
N ILE A 28 -6.08 -3.45 4.99
CA ILE A 28 -6.10 -4.27 6.21
C ILE A 28 -5.24 -5.51 5.98
N ALA A 29 -4.12 -5.58 6.68
CA ALA A 29 -3.15 -6.66 6.63
C ALA A 29 -3.38 -7.67 7.75
N PHE A 30 -3.73 -8.91 7.42
CA PHE A 30 -3.94 -9.95 8.43
C PHE A 30 -2.65 -10.67 8.79
N THR A 31 -2.42 -10.86 10.08
CA THR A 31 -1.30 -11.62 10.64
C THR A 31 -1.81 -12.73 11.55
N SER A 32 -1.04 -13.82 11.72
CA SER A 32 -1.47 -15.02 12.48
C SER A 32 -1.83 -14.72 13.94
N GLY A 33 -1.17 -13.75 14.57
CA GLY A 33 -1.37 -13.36 15.97
C GLY A 33 -0.82 -14.40 16.95
N THR A 34 -0.07 -13.94 17.96
CA THR A 34 0.54 -14.81 18.98
C THR A 34 -0.45 -15.49 19.92
N THR A 35 -1.70 -15.02 19.97
CA THR A 35 -2.78 -15.55 20.83
C THR A 35 -3.69 -16.54 20.10
N GLY A 36 -3.27 -17.05 18.93
CA GLY A 36 -4.04 -17.98 18.10
C GLY A 36 -5.23 -17.36 17.36
N ARG A 37 -5.45 -16.05 17.48
CA ARG A 37 -6.47 -15.30 16.76
C ARG A 37 -5.80 -14.31 15.81
N PRO A 38 -6.10 -14.35 14.49
CA PRO A 38 -5.56 -13.40 13.55
C PRO A 38 -5.88 -11.96 13.90
N LYS A 39 -4.95 -11.05 13.61
CA LYS A 39 -5.10 -9.60 13.84
C LYS A 39 -5.10 -8.87 12.50
N GLY A 40 -6.03 -7.93 12.32
CA GLY A 40 -6.06 -7.02 11.17
C GLY A 40 -5.31 -5.73 11.49
N CYS A 41 -4.16 -5.52 10.84
CA CYS A 41 -3.40 -4.28 10.89
C CYS A 41 -4.01 -3.29 9.89
N MET A 42 -4.56 -2.19 10.37
CA MET A 42 -5.11 -1.12 9.54
C MET A 42 -3.98 -0.18 9.14
N HIS A 43 -3.74 -0.04 7.83
CA HIS A 43 -2.81 0.94 7.29
C HIS A 43 -3.61 2.08 6.67
N PHE A 44 -3.32 3.31 7.09
CA PHE A 44 -3.93 4.51 6.52
C PHE A 44 -3.18 4.95 5.26
N HIS A 45 -3.84 5.70 4.37
CA HIS A 45 -3.20 6.22 3.15
C HIS A 45 -1.88 6.95 3.45
N ARG A 46 -1.83 7.73 4.53
CA ARG A 46 -0.61 8.46 4.92
C ARG A 46 0.54 7.54 5.31
N ASP A 47 0.27 6.40 5.94
CA ASP A 47 1.31 5.51 6.45
C ASP A 47 1.99 4.78 5.29
N VAL A 48 1.19 4.34 4.31
CA VAL A 48 1.68 3.70 3.08
C VAL A 48 2.56 4.65 2.26
N LEU A 49 2.15 5.91 2.13
CA LEU A 49 2.94 6.91 1.43
C LEU A 49 4.21 7.27 2.21
N ALA A 50 4.14 7.37 3.54
CA ALA A 50 5.29 7.67 4.37
C ALA A 50 6.41 6.64 4.19
N ILE A 51 6.10 5.33 4.16
CA ILE A 51 7.12 4.31 3.92
C ILE A 51 7.62 4.32 2.47
N ALA A 52 6.74 4.51 1.49
CA ALA A 52 7.14 4.58 0.09
C ALA A 52 8.12 5.74 -0.16
N ASP A 53 7.83 6.92 0.38
CA ASP A 53 8.65 8.11 0.22
C ASP A 53 9.99 7.96 0.97
N THR A 54 9.94 7.63 2.26
CA THR A 54 11.14 7.60 3.12
C THR A 54 12.07 6.43 2.80
N PHE A 55 11.54 5.25 2.48
CA PHE A 55 12.36 4.08 2.12
C PHE A 55 13.01 4.27 0.75
N SER A 56 12.27 4.85 -0.21
CA SER A 56 12.81 5.20 -1.52
C SER A 56 13.95 6.22 -1.39
N GLU A 57 13.74 7.32 -0.67
CA GLU A 57 14.72 8.39 -0.54
C GLU A 57 15.96 7.99 0.28
N HIS A 58 15.76 7.31 1.40
CA HIS A 58 16.84 7.13 2.37
C HIS A 58 17.53 5.77 2.29
N VAL A 59 16.85 4.74 1.76
CA VAL A 59 17.36 3.37 1.75
C VAL A 59 17.67 2.90 0.34
N LEU A 60 16.66 2.84 -0.54
CA LEU A 60 16.85 2.29 -1.90
C LEU A 60 17.61 3.25 -2.81
N ARG A 61 17.29 4.55 -2.74
CA ARG A 61 17.83 5.61 -3.62
C ARG A 61 17.76 5.22 -5.11
N PRO A 62 16.56 4.85 -5.60
CA PRO A 62 16.40 4.31 -6.95
C PRO A 62 16.77 5.33 -8.02
N ARG A 63 17.36 4.83 -9.09
CA ARG A 63 17.58 5.53 -10.36
C ARG A 63 16.55 5.08 -11.38
N SER A 64 16.40 5.85 -12.46
CA SER A 64 15.43 5.58 -13.51
C SER A 64 15.71 4.29 -14.29
N ASP A 65 16.95 3.80 -14.25
CA ASP A 65 17.41 2.57 -14.91
C ASP A 65 17.41 1.34 -13.98
N ASP A 66 17.04 1.49 -12.71
CA ASP A 66 16.96 0.37 -11.77
C ASP A 66 15.75 -0.54 -12.06
N LEU A 67 15.95 -1.84 -11.89
CA LEU A 67 14.91 -2.86 -12.02
C LEU A 67 14.66 -3.53 -10.66
N PHE A 68 13.42 -3.44 -10.19
CA PHE A 68 12.97 -4.07 -8.94
C PHE A 68 12.20 -5.36 -9.23
N ALA A 69 12.58 -6.44 -8.54
CA ALA A 69 11.84 -7.70 -8.55
C ALA A 69 11.27 -7.96 -7.15
N GLY A 70 9.96 -8.18 -7.08
CA GLY A 70 9.27 -8.61 -5.86
C GLY A 70 8.66 -9.99 -6.06
N SER A 71 9.25 -11.01 -5.45
CA SER A 71 8.61 -12.33 -5.32
C SER A 71 7.57 -12.46 -4.19
N PRO A 72 7.52 -11.61 -3.14
CA PRO A 72 6.52 -11.82 -2.09
C PRO A 72 5.12 -11.53 -2.63
N PRO A 73 4.11 -12.35 -2.25
CA PRO A 73 2.72 -12.07 -2.61
C PRO A 73 2.29 -10.71 -2.07
N LEU A 74 1.34 -10.05 -2.75
CA LEU A 74 0.72 -8.78 -2.30
C LEU A 74 0.23 -8.83 -0.84
N GLY A 75 -0.15 -10.01 -0.36
CA GLY A 75 -0.56 -10.24 1.04
C GLY A 75 0.56 -10.19 2.08
N PHE A 76 1.81 -9.93 1.68
CA PHE A 76 2.99 -9.87 2.57
C PHE A 76 3.85 -8.61 2.33
N THR A 77 3.34 -7.60 1.62
CA THR A 77 4.14 -6.50 1.04
C THR A 77 4.04 -5.16 1.79
N PHE A 78 3.69 -5.17 3.06
CA PHE A 78 3.41 -3.98 3.89
C PHE A 78 4.28 -3.93 5.13
#